data_AF-A0A1Q6F1G9-F1
#
_entry.id   AF-A0A1Q6F1G9-F1
#
_cell.length_a   1.000
_cell.length_b   1.000
_cell.length_c   1.000
_cell.angle_alpha   90.00
_cell.angle_beta   90.00
_cell.angle_gamma   90.00
#
_symmetry.space_group_name_H-M   'P 1'
#
loop_
_entity.id
_entity.type
_entity.pdbx_description
1 polymer ?
#
loop_
_entity_poly.entity_id
_entity_poly.type
_entity_poly.pdbx_seq_one_letter_code
_entity_poly.pdbx_strand_id
1 'polypeptide(L)'
;MAESKITWTEVPAAAATYGNSVVAKGVTVNGNLSVEVIVTSTTTINKVAEVPQITVERDAKVDTVTGQLPKKVAVTYSDGHADEVAVTWNTDGLDKQLAAVGEHTIEGSVEGTTLKATCKLVVETPASEIPVRPATFAPVEVFEASSAADVLKSLPKKVSVMMKDGSQEDYNVDWENVPALDWGADDVTVDGKVRGTELTVSCRVRVKPRPAASGLVIVDQNGKTTTADTTLKVERGKEIDLAAAASNAADGALLRGTVTWTSSDPTIATVENGKVKALKNGTVVITAAMPVDGDAAAIATLAEDGAAETPAPQQLTASVTVEVVEPVVVREPTGGKDNGAKPDAKDPSGKKNGKKAAKGSLAETGDNAAVTVAALGGTGLLALIAAAIEKLRHRTE
;
A
#
# COMPACT_ATOMS: atom_id res chain seq x y z
N MET A 1 83.91 -47.42 -4.26
CA MET A 1 84.04 -46.64 -3.01
C MET A 1 83.51 -47.51 -1.89
N ALA A 2 84.24 -47.68 -0.78
CA ALA A 2 83.78 -48.48 0.34
C ALA A 2 82.91 -47.60 1.26
N GLU A 3 81.67 -48.00 1.51
CA GLU A 3 80.78 -47.35 2.49
C GLU A 3 81.09 -47.88 3.90
N SER A 4 81.02 -47.02 4.92
CA SER A 4 81.18 -47.41 6.32
C SER A 4 80.10 -46.77 7.18
N LYS A 5 79.47 -47.57 8.05
CA LYS A 5 78.52 -47.09 9.04
C LYS A 5 79.23 -46.22 10.08
N ILE A 6 78.51 -45.30 10.70
CA ILE A 6 79.03 -44.45 11.79
C ILE A 6 78.38 -44.89 13.09
N THR A 7 79.18 -45.09 14.12
CA THR A 7 78.70 -45.22 15.50
C THR A 7 78.78 -43.85 16.14
N TRP A 8 77.63 -43.26 16.44
CA TRP A 8 77.55 -41.98 17.13
C TRP A 8 77.80 -42.15 18.63
N THR A 9 78.56 -41.22 19.22
CA THR A 9 78.53 -41.00 20.67
C THR A 9 77.20 -40.34 21.04
N GLU A 10 76.75 -40.49 22.30
CA GLU A 10 75.48 -39.92 22.76
C GLU A 10 75.32 -38.48 22.28
N VAL A 11 74.20 -38.19 21.61
CA VAL A 11 73.88 -36.83 21.20
C VAL A 11 73.79 -36.00 22.48
N PRO A 12 74.55 -34.89 22.61
CA PRO A 12 74.59 -34.13 23.84
C PRO A 12 73.18 -33.77 24.32
N ALA A 13 72.88 -33.94 25.62
CA ALA A 13 71.58 -33.57 26.19
C ALA A 13 71.23 -32.08 25.96
N ALA A 14 72.25 -31.24 25.76
CA ALA A 14 72.10 -29.85 25.33
C ALA A 14 71.38 -29.69 23.97
N ALA A 15 71.38 -30.71 23.11
CA ALA A 15 70.57 -30.76 21.88
C ALA A 15 69.07 -30.82 22.15
N ALA A 16 68.66 -31.27 23.35
CA ALA A 16 67.26 -31.29 23.75
C ALA A 16 66.75 -29.90 24.16
N THR A 17 67.65 -28.93 24.34
CA THR A 17 67.29 -27.54 24.62
C THR A 17 67.12 -26.77 23.30
N TYR A 18 66.00 -26.06 23.17
CA TYR A 18 65.64 -25.30 21.98
C TYR A 18 66.71 -24.25 21.59
N GLY A 19 66.94 -24.07 20.29
CA GLY A 19 67.89 -23.09 19.75
C GLY A 19 69.36 -23.50 19.83
N ASN A 20 69.66 -24.62 20.52
CA ASN A 20 71.02 -25.13 20.58
C ASN A 20 71.37 -25.92 19.32
N SER A 21 72.50 -25.56 18.74
CA SER A 21 73.25 -26.40 17.81
C SER A 21 74.34 -27.10 18.60
N VAL A 22 74.37 -28.43 18.55
CA VAL A 22 75.44 -29.22 19.16
C VAL A 22 76.18 -30.02 18.09
N VAL A 23 77.47 -30.23 18.29
CA VAL A 23 78.25 -31.12 17.44
C VAL A 23 78.12 -32.54 18.00
N ALA A 24 77.38 -33.40 17.31
CA ALA A 24 77.38 -34.83 17.56
C ALA A 24 78.64 -35.43 16.94
N LYS A 25 79.38 -36.20 17.74
CA LYS A 25 80.62 -36.86 17.29
C LYS A 25 80.37 -38.34 17.11
N GLY A 26 80.98 -38.93 16.10
CA GLY A 26 80.90 -40.35 15.80
C GLY A 26 82.22 -40.87 15.24
N VAL A 27 82.30 -42.19 15.11
CA VAL A 27 83.45 -42.86 14.49
C VAL A 27 82.98 -43.81 13.41
N THR A 28 83.72 -43.91 12.30
CA THR A 28 83.42 -44.90 11.26
C THR A 28 83.73 -46.30 11.76
N VAL A 29 82.81 -47.23 11.53
CA VAL A 29 82.95 -48.64 11.94
C VAL A 29 84.16 -49.30 11.28
N ASN A 30 84.46 -48.91 10.04
CA ASN A 30 85.67 -49.32 9.33
C ASN A 30 86.66 -48.14 9.33
N GLY A 31 87.87 -48.36 9.85
CA GLY A 31 88.96 -47.37 9.82
C GLY A 31 88.98 -46.37 10.97
N ASN A 32 87.97 -46.36 11.86
CA ASN A 32 87.95 -45.60 13.11
C ASN A 32 88.20 -44.08 12.94
N LEU A 33 87.71 -43.52 11.83
CA LEU A 33 87.85 -42.10 11.50
C LEU A 33 86.80 -41.29 12.25
N SER A 34 87.19 -40.12 12.77
CA SER A 34 86.29 -39.21 13.47
C SER A 34 85.34 -38.52 12.49
N VAL A 35 84.06 -38.47 12.85
CA VAL A 35 83.01 -37.77 12.12
C VAL A 35 82.30 -36.81 13.05
N GLU A 36 82.05 -35.59 12.59
CA GLU A 36 81.33 -34.56 13.35
C GLU A 36 80.13 -34.07 12.53
N VAL A 37 78.96 -33.99 13.15
CA VAL A 37 77.72 -33.47 12.54
C VAL A 37 77.08 -32.47 13.47
N ILE A 38 76.61 -31.35 12.91
CA ILE A 38 75.85 -30.36 13.67
C ILE A 38 74.38 -30.80 13.73
N VAL A 39 73.90 -31.03 14.95
CA VAL A 39 72.49 -31.31 15.24
C VAL A 39 71.87 -30.03 15.78
N THR A 40 70.85 -29.52 15.11
CA THR A 40 70.12 -28.32 15.51
C THR A 40 68.68 -28.70 15.88
N SER A 41 68.27 -28.35 17.09
CA SER A 41 66.88 -28.51 17.52
C SER A 41 66.03 -27.37 16.95
N THR A 42 64.92 -27.70 16.29
CA THR A 42 63.98 -26.73 15.71
C THR A 42 62.59 -26.98 16.28
N THR A 43 61.80 -25.91 16.41
CA THR A 43 60.39 -25.98 16.81
C THR A 43 59.50 -25.62 15.63
N THR A 44 58.32 -26.23 15.60
CA THR A 44 57.29 -25.91 14.62
C THR A 44 56.03 -25.41 15.32
N ILE A 45 55.30 -24.50 14.69
CA ILE A 45 54.03 -24.02 15.21
C ILE A 45 52.98 -25.12 15.01
N ASN A 46 52.39 -25.59 16.10
CA ASN A 46 51.38 -26.66 16.09
C ASN A 46 49.96 -26.13 16.23
N LYS A 47 49.78 -24.95 16.83
CA LYS A 47 48.47 -24.36 17.06
C LYS A 47 48.53 -22.85 16.91
N VAL A 48 47.48 -22.28 16.30
CA VAL A 48 47.23 -20.84 16.25
C VAL A 48 46.01 -20.57 17.14
N ALA A 49 46.09 -19.55 17.99
CA ALA A 49 44.98 -19.17 18.86
C ALA A 49 43.83 -18.56 18.04
N GLU A 50 42.61 -18.69 18.57
CA GLU A 50 41.43 -18.06 17.99
C GLU A 50 41.51 -16.54 18.10
N VAL A 51 41.15 -15.85 17.02
CA VAL A 51 41.12 -14.39 16.96
C VAL A 51 39.71 -13.91 17.35
N PRO A 52 39.57 -12.82 18.13
CA PRO A 52 38.28 -12.23 18.43
C PRO A 52 37.47 -11.94 17.17
N GLN A 53 36.16 -12.16 17.25
CA GLN A 53 35.27 -11.80 16.16
C GLN A 53 35.17 -10.28 15.98
N ILE A 54 34.92 -9.86 14.75
CA ILE A 54 34.67 -8.47 14.37
C ILE A 54 33.20 -8.33 13.97
N THR A 55 32.53 -7.30 14.48
CA THR A 55 31.15 -6.98 14.10
C THR A 55 31.11 -5.59 13.48
N VAL A 56 30.52 -5.47 12.30
CA VAL A 56 30.35 -4.21 11.58
C VAL A 56 28.99 -4.18 10.90
N GLU A 57 28.49 -2.99 10.58
CA GLU A 57 27.28 -2.84 9.77
C GLU A 57 27.56 -3.12 8.29
N ARG A 58 26.53 -3.55 7.56
CA ARG A 58 26.56 -3.65 6.10
C ARG A 58 27.03 -2.33 5.48
N ASP A 59 27.80 -2.44 4.41
CA ASP A 59 28.44 -1.32 3.69
C ASP A 59 29.49 -0.54 4.52
N ALA A 60 29.95 -1.09 5.65
CA ALA A 60 31.10 -0.54 6.36
C ALA A 60 32.34 -0.45 5.45
N LYS A 61 33.18 0.56 5.68
CA LYS A 61 34.42 0.73 4.92
C LYS A 61 35.39 -0.42 5.24
N VAL A 62 36.05 -0.97 4.22
CA VAL A 62 37.08 -2.01 4.34
C VAL A 62 38.12 -1.67 5.40
N ASP A 63 38.59 -0.42 5.46
CA ASP A 63 39.56 0.06 6.45
C ASP A 63 39.09 -0.08 7.91
N THR A 64 37.78 -0.03 8.15
CA THR A 64 37.18 -0.24 9.48
C THR A 64 37.39 -1.67 9.97
N VAL A 65 37.34 -2.63 9.05
CA VAL A 65 37.55 -4.06 9.36
C VAL A 65 39.04 -4.35 9.46
N THR A 66 39.83 -3.92 8.46
CA THR A 66 41.28 -4.18 8.45
C THR A 66 42.01 -3.50 9.60
N GLY A 67 41.52 -2.36 10.09
CA GLY A 67 42.03 -1.70 11.29
C GLY A 67 41.76 -2.47 12.60
N GLN A 68 40.76 -3.36 12.64
CA GLN A 68 40.43 -4.20 13.80
C GLN A 68 41.15 -5.57 13.79
N LEU A 69 41.66 -6.01 12.63
CA LEU A 69 42.40 -7.26 12.52
C LEU A 69 43.74 -7.18 13.26
N PRO A 70 44.10 -8.17 14.09
CA PRO A 70 45.34 -8.12 14.85
C PRO A 70 46.55 -8.32 13.93
N LYS A 71 47.65 -7.60 14.19
CA LYS A 71 48.89 -7.73 13.41
C LYS A 71 49.74 -8.95 13.81
N LYS A 72 49.49 -9.50 14.99
CA LYS A 72 50.11 -10.71 15.52
C LYS A 72 49.07 -11.62 16.14
N VAL A 73 49.31 -12.92 16.13
CA VAL A 73 48.48 -13.93 16.77
C VAL A 73 49.32 -14.78 17.70
N ALA A 74 48.73 -15.18 18.84
CA ALA A 74 49.36 -16.11 19.75
C ALA A 74 49.42 -17.50 19.10
N VAL A 75 50.59 -18.12 19.14
CA VAL A 75 50.82 -19.46 18.62
C VAL A 75 51.40 -20.35 19.70
N THR A 76 51.21 -21.67 19.57
CA THR A 76 51.85 -22.66 20.44
C THR A 76 52.77 -23.56 19.61
N TYR A 77 54.02 -23.66 20.05
CA TYR A 77 55.05 -24.45 19.39
C TYR A 77 55.03 -25.91 19.85
N SER A 78 55.76 -26.76 19.14
CA SER A 78 55.85 -28.21 19.37
C SER A 78 56.43 -28.62 20.72
N ASP A 79 57.18 -27.74 21.37
CA ASP A 79 57.74 -27.90 22.72
C ASP A 79 56.81 -27.32 23.82
N GLY A 80 55.65 -26.79 23.45
CA GLY A 80 54.62 -26.31 24.37
C GLY A 80 54.71 -24.85 24.79
N HIS A 81 55.76 -24.11 24.42
CA HIS A 81 55.80 -22.67 24.67
C HIS A 81 54.88 -21.90 23.72
N ALA A 82 54.53 -20.66 24.10
CA ALA A 82 53.72 -19.76 23.30
C ALA A 82 54.47 -18.47 22.99
N ASP A 83 54.21 -17.91 21.80
CA ASP A 83 54.75 -16.63 21.36
C ASP A 83 53.74 -15.91 20.45
N GLU A 84 54.00 -14.65 20.10
CA GLU A 84 53.21 -13.87 19.16
C GLU A 84 53.90 -13.75 17.79
N VAL A 85 53.26 -14.29 16.77
CA VAL A 85 53.80 -14.30 15.41
C VAL A 85 52.99 -13.39 14.49
N ALA A 86 53.66 -12.72 13.56
CA ALA A 86 53.01 -11.84 12.60
C ALA A 86 52.01 -12.60 11.72
N VAL A 87 50.88 -11.95 11.44
CA VAL A 87 49.84 -12.47 10.55
C VAL A 87 49.54 -11.46 9.44
N THR A 88 49.44 -11.97 8.22
CA THR A 88 48.99 -11.20 7.06
C THR A 88 47.62 -11.70 6.65
N TRP A 89 46.60 -10.85 6.81
CA TRP A 89 45.21 -11.18 6.51
C TRP A 89 44.90 -11.07 5.02
N ASN A 90 44.16 -12.03 4.48
CA ASN A 90 43.63 -11.97 3.13
C ASN A 90 42.39 -11.06 3.11
N THR A 91 42.51 -9.90 2.46
CA THR A 91 41.45 -8.89 2.35
C THR A 91 40.74 -8.91 0.99
N ASP A 92 41.07 -9.86 0.13
CA ASP A 92 40.53 -9.92 -1.22
C ASP A 92 39.02 -10.21 -1.19
N GLY A 93 38.23 -9.36 -1.85
CA GLY A 93 36.77 -9.51 -1.91
C GLY A 93 36.02 -9.15 -0.63
N LEU A 94 36.70 -8.54 0.36
CA LEU A 94 36.08 -8.09 1.62
C LEU A 94 34.99 -7.04 1.36
N ASP A 95 35.13 -6.21 0.32
CA ASP A 95 34.11 -5.27 -0.15
C ASP A 95 32.78 -5.97 -0.49
N LYS A 96 32.84 -7.13 -1.16
CA LYS A 96 31.65 -7.91 -1.52
C LYS A 96 31.01 -8.58 -0.32
N GLN A 97 31.83 -9.03 0.63
CA GLN A 97 31.35 -9.61 1.89
C GLN A 97 30.60 -8.56 2.72
N LEU A 98 31.11 -7.33 2.77
CA LEU A 98 30.49 -6.23 3.51
C LEU A 98 29.18 -5.72 2.89
N ALA A 99 28.90 -6.05 1.63
CA ALA A 99 27.67 -5.66 0.95
C ALA A 99 26.44 -6.51 1.34
N ALA A 100 26.60 -7.59 2.12
CA ALA A 100 25.52 -8.47 2.53
C ALA A 100 25.56 -8.76 4.04
N VAL A 101 24.40 -8.77 4.69
CA VAL A 101 24.27 -9.19 6.10
C VAL A 101 24.57 -10.68 6.21
N GLY A 102 25.40 -11.07 7.18
CA GLY A 102 25.79 -12.46 7.37
C GLY A 102 27.09 -12.65 8.14
N GLU A 103 27.55 -13.89 8.19
CA GLU A 103 28.82 -14.26 8.81
C GLU A 103 29.83 -14.67 7.74
N HIS A 104 31.06 -14.20 7.89
CA HIS A 104 32.19 -14.49 7.01
C HIS A 104 33.43 -14.88 7.82
N THR A 105 34.35 -15.58 7.17
CA THR A 105 35.64 -15.93 7.75
C THR A 105 36.73 -15.24 6.96
N ILE A 106 37.55 -14.47 7.65
CA ILE A 106 38.78 -13.89 7.11
C ILE A 106 39.92 -14.81 7.52
N GLU A 107 40.72 -15.24 6.54
CA GLU A 107 41.89 -16.08 6.78
C GLU A 107 43.18 -15.25 6.77
N GLY A 108 44.07 -15.55 7.69
CA GLY A 108 45.39 -14.92 7.82
C GLY A 108 46.50 -15.94 7.65
N SER A 109 47.54 -15.58 6.89
CA SER A 109 48.77 -16.36 6.81
C SER A 109 49.68 -15.98 7.97
N VAL A 110 50.03 -16.97 8.81
CA VAL A 110 50.92 -16.79 9.96
C VAL A 110 52.37 -17.06 9.52
N GLU A 111 53.28 -16.16 9.85
CA GLU A 111 54.69 -16.29 9.47
C GLU A 111 55.31 -17.58 10.02
N GLY A 112 56.13 -18.27 9.22
CA GLY A 112 56.82 -19.50 9.66
C GLY A 112 55.95 -20.76 9.78
N THR A 113 54.69 -20.75 9.33
CA THR A 113 53.82 -21.94 9.31
C THR A 113 52.85 -21.97 8.14
N THR A 114 52.33 -23.15 7.83
CA THR A 114 51.22 -23.35 6.89
C THR A 114 49.85 -23.24 7.57
N LEU A 115 49.81 -23.23 8.91
CA LEU A 115 48.59 -23.00 9.68
C LEU A 115 48.06 -21.60 9.42
N LYS A 116 46.73 -21.49 9.39
CA LYS A 116 46.02 -20.23 9.15
C LYS A 116 45.45 -19.70 10.46
N ALA A 117 45.53 -18.39 10.63
CA ALA A 117 44.69 -17.68 11.58
C ALA A 117 43.31 -17.48 10.96
N THR A 118 42.26 -17.55 11.77
CA THR A 118 40.89 -17.30 11.32
C THR A 118 40.25 -16.24 12.20
N CYS A 119 39.58 -15.27 11.57
CA CYS A 119 38.78 -14.26 12.25
C CYS A 119 37.36 -14.33 11.71
N LYS A 120 36.38 -14.40 12.61
CA LYS A 120 34.96 -14.37 12.27
C LYS A 120 34.53 -12.90 12.10
N LEU A 121 33.97 -12.57 10.93
CA LEU A 121 33.36 -11.30 10.62
C LEU A 121 31.84 -11.47 10.64
N VAL A 122 31.14 -10.63 11.40
CA VAL A 122 29.68 -10.54 11.42
C VAL A 122 29.28 -9.20 10.81
N VAL A 123 28.54 -9.24 9.71
CA VAL A 123 27.97 -8.08 9.04
C VAL A 123 26.50 -7.99 9.44
N GLU A 124 26.15 -6.95 10.20
CA GLU A 124 24.79 -6.73 10.70
C GLU A 124 24.00 -5.77 9.81
N THR A 125 22.68 -5.86 9.87
CA THR A 125 21.80 -4.84 9.28
C THR A 125 22.09 -3.48 9.92
N PRO A 126 22.28 -2.40 9.15
CA PRO A 126 22.52 -1.07 9.70
C PRO A 126 21.44 -0.67 10.70
N ALA A 127 21.84 -0.07 11.83
CA ALA A 127 20.88 0.35 12.85
C ALA A 127 19.85 1.38 12.32
N SER A 128 20.20 2.13 11.28
CA SER A 128 19.31 3.04 10.56
C SER A 128 18.22 2.34 9.74
N GLU A 129 18.32 1.03 9.50
CA GLU A 129 17.36 0.23 8.72
C GLU A 129 16.48 -0.67 9.61
N ILE A 130 16.70 -0.66 10.93
CA ILE A 130 15.93 -1.49 11.87
C ILE A 130 14.86 -0.62 12.55
N PRO A 131 13.58 -0.77 12.17
CA PRO A 131 12.49 -0.02 12.79
C PRO A 131 12.19 -0.57 14.19
N VAL A 132 12.05 0.32 15.17
CA VAL A 132 11.91 -0.08 16.60
C VAL A 132 10.58 0.34 17.19
N ARG A 133 10.14 1.58 16.93
CA ARG A 133 8.95 2.13 17.59
C ARG A 133 8.23 3.15 16.73
N PRO A 134 6.94 2.94 16.40
CA PRO A 134 6.15 3.95 15.71
C PRO A 134 5.72 5.06 16.69
N ALA A 135 5.54 6.27 16.17
CA ALA A 135 4.90 7.36 16.88
C ALA A 135 3.40 7.10 17.10
N THR A 136 2.81 7.78 18.08
CA THR A 136 1.37 7.73 18.35
C THR A 136 0.63 8.79 17.55
N PHE A 137 -0.60 8.48 17.14
CA PHE A 137 -1.45 9.45 16.45
C PHE A 137 -2.23 10.34 17.41
N ALA A 138 -2.45 11.59 16.99
CA ALA A 138 -3.52 12.38 17.54
C ALA A 138 -4.87 11.78 17.14
N PRO A 139 -5.91 11.84 17.99
CA PRO A 139 -7.24 11.37 17.60
C PRO A 139 -7.77 12.13 16.39
N VAL A 140 -8.42 11.42 15.48
CA VAL A 140 -9.12 12.00 14.32
C VAL A 140 -10.59 12.13 14.63
N GLU A 141 -11.27 13.11 14.04
CA GLU A 141 -12.70 13.33 14.26
C GLU A 141 -13.51 12.97 13.03
N VAL A 142 -14.52 12.13 13.21
CA VAL A 142 -15.45 11.70 12.15
C VAL A 142 -16.87 11.83 12.66
N PHE A 143 -17.81 12.16 11.78
CA PHE A 143 -19.22 12.22 12.15
C PHE A 143 -19.78 10.81 12.41
N GLU A 144 -20.77 10.71 13.29
CA GLU A 144 -21.66 9.54 13.38
C GLU A 144 -22.29 9.19 12.01
N ALA A 145 -22.84 7.99 11.83
CA ALA A 145 -23.41 7.55 10.55
C ALA A 145 -22.44 7.67 9.34
N SER A 146 -21.12 7.61 9.57
CA SER A 146 -20.11 7.65 8.51
C SER A 146 -19.81 6.25 8.00
N SER A 147 -19.58 6.14 6.69
CA SER A 147 -19.18 4.87 6.08
C SER A 147 -17.76 4.48 6.52
N ALA A 148 -17.43 3.18 6.43
CA ALA A 148 -16.06 2.70 6.64
C ALA A 148 -15.04 3.41 5.73
N ALA A 149 -15.44 3.76 4.50
CA ALA A 149 -14.60 4.50 3.57
C ALA A 149 -14.32 5.93 4.04
N ASP A 150 -15.28 6.60 4.68
CA ASP A 150 -15.09 7.96 5.20
C ASP A 150 -14.24 7.97 6.48
N VAL A 151 -14.41 6.96 7.33
CA VAL A 151 -13.50 6.71 8.46
C VAL A 151 -12.08 6.48 7.93
N LEU A 152 -11.90 5.58 6.96
CA LEU A 152 -10.59 5.26 6.36
C LEU A 152 -9.92 6.50 5.74
N LYS A 153 -10.67 7.36 5.04
CA LYS A 153 -10.14 8.61 4.46
C LYS A 153 -9.64 9.59 5.53
N SER A 154 -10.19 9.52 6.74
CA SER A 154 -9.85 10.42 7.84
C SER A 154 -8.65 9.92 8.65
N LEU A 155 -8.28 8.64 8.52
CA LEU A 155 -7.12 8.07 9.23
C LEU A 155 -5.79 8.54 8.61
N PRO A 156 -4.73 8.74 9.42
CA PRO A 156 -3.42 9.13 8.93
C PRO A 156 -2.83 8.07 7.99
N LYS A 157 -2.28 8.49 6.83
CA LYS A 157 -1.70 7.56 5.85
C LYS A 157 -0.28 7.12 6.17
N LYS A 158 0.41 7.89 7.02
CA LYS A 158 1.81 7.69 7.37
C LYS A 158 2.03 7.82 8.87
N VAL A 159 3.04 7.13 9.37
CA VAL A 159 3.54 7.24 10.74
C VAL A 159 5.05 7.42 10.73
N SER A 160 5.54 8.28 11.60
CA SER A 160 6.98 8.41 11.85
C SER A 160 7.43 7.26 12.75
N VAL A 161 8.44 6.51 12.33
CA VAL A 161 9.01 5.36 13.03
C VAL A 161 10.42 5.69 13.46
N MET A 162 10.72 5.44 14.73
CA MET A 162 12.07 5.55 15.27
C MET A 162 12.86 4.28 14.92
N MET A 163 14.00 4.49 14.29
CA MET A 163 14.98 3.45 13.93
C MET A 163 15.91 3.16 15.12
N LYS A 164 16.67 2.07 15.06
CA LYS A 164 17.57 1.64 16.16
C LYS A 164 18.69 2.63 16.42
N ASP A 165 19.14 3.37 15.40
CA ASP A 165 20.13 4.46 15.54
C ASP A 165 19.54 5.74 16.16
N GLY A 166 18.22 5.78 16.42
CA GLY A 166 17.50 6.93 16.95
C GLY A 166 17.00 7.92 15.89
N SER A 167 17.32 7.71 14.61
CA SER A 167 16.74 8.47 13.50
C SER A 167 15.24 8.16 13.35
N GLN A 168 14.55 8.99 12.56
CA GLN A 168 13.12 8.84 12.31
C GLN A 168 12.85 8.83 10.81
N GLU A 169 11.98 7.92 10.37
CA GLU A 169 11.54 7.79 8.99
C GLU A 169 10.02 7.58 8.89
N ASP A 170 9.40 8.11 7.84
CA ASP A 170 7.96 8.00 7.61
C ASP A 170 7.61 6.74 6.82
N TYR A 171 6.79 5.88 7.42
CA TYR A 171 6.26 4.67 6.80
C TYR A 171 4.77 4.83 6.49
N ASN A 172 4.30 4.17 5.43
CA ASN A 172 2.87 4.09 5.15
C ASN A 172 2.18 3.17 6.16
N VAL A 173 0.92 3.48 6.48
CA VAL A 173 0.08 2.67 7.36
C VAL A 173 -1.07 2.07 6.57
N ASP A 174 -1.18 0.75 6.67
CA ASP A 174 -2.29 -0.02 6.12
C ASP A 174 -3.28 -0.30 7.26
N TRP A 175 -4.42 0.39 7.22
CA TRP A 175 -5.49 0.26 8.23
C TRP A 175 -6.35 -0.99 7.97
N GLU A 176 -6.66 -1.74 9.02
CA GLU A 176 -7.41 -2.99 8.93
C GLU A 176 -8.76 -2.87 9.69
N ASN A 177 -9.76 -3.64 9.26
CA ASN A 177 -11.07 -3.75 9.92
C ASN A 177 -11.75 -2.40 10.23
N VAL A 178 -11.62 -1.42 9.34
CA VAL A 178 -12.20 -0.08 9.53
C VAL A 178 -13.73 -0.17 9.61
N PRO A 179 -14.35 0.21 10.75
CA PRO A 179 -15.80 0.05 10.93
C PRO A 179 -16.58 1.16 10.22
N ALA A 180 -17.80 0.85 9.79
CA ALA A 180 -18.82 1.87 9.59
C ALA A 180 -19.36 2.30 10.97
N LEU A 181 -19.76 3.57 11.08
CA LEU A 181 -20.30 4.13 12.31
C LEU A 181 -21.81 4.30 12.20
N ASP A 182 -22.53 3.97 13.25
CA ASP A 182 -23.97 4.22 13.36
C ASP A 182 -24.27 5.59 14.00
N TRP A 183 -25.55 5.96 14.04
CA TRP A 183 -26.02 7.12 14.81
C TRP A 183 -25.80 6.90 16.30
N GLY A 184 -25.21 7.89 17.00
CA GLY A 184 -24.89 7.78 18.42
C GLY A 184 -23.78 6.78 18.75
N ALA A 185 -22.96 6.38 17.77
CA ALA A 185 -21.82 5.51 18.02
C ALA A 185 -20.79 6.15 18.96
N ASP A 186 -20.19 5.33 19.83
CA ASP A 186 -19.08 5.74 20.69
C ASP A 186 -17.77 5.89 19.91
N ASP A 187 -16.78 6.54 20.53
CA ASP A 187 -15.40 6.59 20.02
C ASP A 187 -14.85 5.18 19.77
N VAL A 188 -14.24 4.98 18.61
CA VAL A 188 -13.64 3.69 18.23
C VAL A 188 -12.13 3.80 18.10
N THR A 189 -11.44 2.66 18.22
CA THR A 189 -10.02 2.55 17.90
C THR A 189 -9.88 1.69 16.66
N VAL A 190 -9.10 2.17 15.69
CA VAL A 190 -8.79 1.44 14.46
C VAL A 190 -7.33 1.04 14.51
N ASP A 191 -7.06 -0.23 14.27
CA ASP A 191 -5.71 -0.79 14.25
C ASP A 191 -5.18 -0.85 12.81
N GLY A 192 -3.86 -0.72 12.68
CA GLY A 192 -3.17 -0.75 11.41
C GLY A 192 -1.78 -1.36 11.51
N LYS A 193 -1.23 -1.71 10.35
CA LYS A 193 0.12 -2.23 10.20
C LYS A 193 1.00 -1.21 9.52
N VAL A 194 2.24 -1.11 9.99
CA VAL A 194 3.25 -0.24 9.38
C VAL A 194 3.92 -1.02 8.25
N ARG A 195 3.69 -0.57 7.01
CA ARG A 195 4.04 -1.33 5.80
C ARG A 195 5.54 -1.59 5.72
N GLY A 196 5.90 -2.86 5.50
CA GLY A 196 7.29 -3.29 5.41
C GLY A 196 7.95 -3.59 6.77
N THR A 197 7.16 -3.63 7.85
CA THR A 197 7.63 -3.93 9.21
C THR A 197 6.63 -4.83 9.94
N GLU A 198 7.03 -5.42 11.06
CA GLU A 198 6.14 -6.16 11.97
C GLU A 198 5.44 -5.23 13.00
N LEU A 199 5.64 -3.91 12.89
CA LEU A 199 5.09 -2.95 13.83
C LEU A 199 3.60 -2.71 13.56
N THR A 200 2.84 -2.61 14.65
CA THR A 200 1.42 -2.24 14.65
C THR A 200 1.23 -0.84 15.23
N VAL A 201 0.18 -0.18 14.79
CA VAL A 201 -0.24 1.14 15.26
C VAL A 201 -1.74 1.14 15.49
N SER A 202 -2.22 2.09 16.29
CA SER A 202 -3.64 2.31 16.49
C SER A 202 -3.94 3.81 16.47
N CYS A 203 -5.11 4.16 15.93
CA CYS A 203 -5.61 5.53 15.92
C CYS A 203 -7.00 5.57 16.54
N ARG A 204 -7.20 6.51 17.47
CA ARG A 204 -8.50 6.77 18.06
C ARG A 204 -9.32 7.65 17.12
N VAL A 205 -10.51 7.18 16.76
CA VAL A 205 -11.51 7.94 16.01
C VAL A 205 -12.54 8.46 17.00
N ARG A 206 -12.62 9.78 17.12
CA ARG A 206 -13.63 10.45 17.92
C ARG A 206 -14.89 10.65 17.09
N VAL A 207 -16.00 10.15 17.61
CA VAL A 207 -17.29 10.26 16.93
C VAL A 207 -17.98 11.53 17.40
N LYS A 208 -18.26 12.43 16.45
CA LYS A 208 -19.00 13.66 16.71
C LYS A 208 -20.43 13.59 16.16
N PRO A 209 -21.41 14.18 16.86
CA PRO A 209 -22.77 14.31 16.34
C PRO A 209 -22.81 15.07 15.02
N ARG A 210 -23.72 14.71 14.12
CA ARG A 210 -23.97 15.50 12.90
C ARG A 210 -24.86 16.70 13.20
N PRO A 211 -24.68 17.83 12.48
CA PRO A 211 -25.64 18.92 12.56
C PRO A 211 -27.02 18.45 12.07
N ALA A 212 -28.07 19.02 12.66
CA ALA A 212 -29.43 18.80 12.20
C ALA A 212 -29.61 19.34 10.76
N ALA A 213 -30.50 18.71 9.99
CA ALA A 213 -30.84 19.18 8.66
C ALA A 213 -31.57 20.53 8.77
N SER A 214 -31.04 21.56 8.11
CA SER A 214 -31.66 22.91 8.09
C SER A 214 -32.81 23.02 7.08
N GLY A 215 -32.96 22.02 6.21
CA GLY A 215 -33.93 22.00 5.12
C GLY A 215 -33.79 20.74 4.28
N LEU A 216 -34.74 20.53 3.38
CA LEU A 216 -34.74 19.45 2.40
C LEU A 216 -34.48 20.03 1.02
N VAL A 217 -33.70 19.32 0.21
CA VAL A 217 -33.53 19.63 -1.22
C VAL A 217 -33.69 18.38 -2.05
N ILE A 218 -34.23 18.55 -3.27
CA ILE A 218 -34.25 17.50 -4.28
C ILE A 218 -33.00 17.64 -5.14
N VAL A 219 -32.40 16.51 -5.49
CA VAL A 219 -31.25 16.40 -6.38
C VAL A 219 -31.67 15.57 -7.59
N ASP A 220 -31.40 16.08 -8.78
CA ASP A 220 -31.72 15.37 -10.02
C ASP A 220 -30.74 14.19 -10.28
N GLN A 221 -31.03 13.39 -11.30
CA GLN A 221 -30.21 12.25 -11.70
C GLN A 221 -28.76 12.60 -12.10
N ASN A 222 -28.46 13.89 -12.34
CA ASN A 222 -27.12 14.37 -12.67
C ASN A 222 -26.37 14.88 -11.43
N GLY A 223 -26.96 14.78 -10.24
CA GLY A 223 -26.39 15.29 -9.00
C GLY A 223 -26.60 16.80 -8.80
N LYS A 224 -27.46 17.46 -9.59
CA LYS A 224 -27.74 18.89 -9.47
C LYS A 224 -28.90 19.14 -8.53
N THR A 225 -28.70 20.02 -7.54
CA THR A 225 -29.76 20.47 -6.63
C THR A 225 -30.82 21.26 -7.39
N THR A 226 -32.09 21.01 -7.09
CA THR A 226 -33.25 21.68 -7.68
C THR A 226 -33.97 22.57 -6.67
N THR A 227 -34.83 23.45 -7.21
CA THR A 227 -35.75 24.30 -6.44
C THR A 227 -37.17 24.14 -6.98
N ALA A 228 -38.16 24.77 -6.33
CA ALA A 228 -39.55 24.79 -6.79
C ALA A 228 -39.69 25.35 -8.22
N ASP A 229 -38.83 26.29 -8.61
CA ASP A 229 -38.81 26.91 -9.94
C ASP A 229 -38.05 26.08 -10.99
N THR A 230 -37.40 24.98 -10.58
CA THR A 230 -36.66 24.12 -11.51
C THR A 230 -37.64 23.23 -12.27
N THR A 231 -37.55 23.25 -13.60
CA THR A 231 -38.31 22.37 -14.49
C THR A 231 -37.40 21.30 -15.10
N LEU A 232 -37.69 20.03 -14.82
CA LEU A 232 -37.03 18.88 -15.41
C LEU A 232 -37.88 18.34 -16.56
N LYS A 233 -37.30 18.25 -17.75
CA LYS A 233 -37.98 17.71 -18.94
C LYS A 233 -37.76 16.21 -19.03
N VAL A 234 -38.85 15.46 -19.15
CA VAL A 234 -38.82 14.00 -19.25
C VAL A 234 -39.66 13.56 -20.44
N GLU A 235 -39.10 12.73 -21.31
CA GLU A 235 -39.86 12.17 -22.42
C GLU A 235 -40.90 11.19 -21.89
N ARG A 236 -42.11 11.22 -22.46
CA ARG A 236 -43.18 10.29 -22.11
C ARG A 236 -42.71 8.84 -22.26
N GLY A 237 -42.99 8.03 -21.24
CA GLY A 237 -42.57 6.63 -21.17
C GLY A 237 -41.16 6.42 -20.61
N LYS A 238 -40.41 7.49 -20.32
CA LYS A 238 -39.13 7.42 -19.61
C LYS A 238 -39.32 7.60 -18.11
N GLU A 239 -38.25 7.26 -17.40
CA GLU A 239 -38.14 7.40 -15.95
C GLU A 239 -36.91 8.26 -15.65
N ILE A 240 -37.01 9.06 -14.59
CA ILE A 240 -35.87 9.78 -13.99
C ILE A 240 -35.80 9.44 -12.52
N ASP A 241 -34.59 9.48 -11.97
CA ASP A 241 -34.38 9.30 -10.55
C ASP A 241 -34.10 10.64 -9.87
N LEU A 242 -34.81 10.86 -8.77
CA LEU A 242 -34.60 11.98 -7.86
C LEU A 242 -34.09 11.44 -6.52
N ALA A 243 -33.18 12.20 -5.92
CA ALA A 243 -32.72 11.98 -4.56
C ALA A 243 -33.15 13.14 -3.66
N ALA A 244 -33.28 12.87 -2.37
CA ALA A 244 -33.50 13.89 -1.36
C ALA A 244 -32.28 13.98 -0.44
N ALA A 245 -31.86 15.20 -0.12
CA ALA A 245 -30.73 15.47 0.75
C ALA A 245 -31.02 16.64 1.70
N ALA A 246 -30.23 16.75 2.78
CA ALA A 246 -30.25 17.92 3.64
C ALA A 246 -29.73 19.14 2.87
N SER A 247 -30.36 20.30 3.04
CA SER A 247 -29.91 21.54 2.38
C SER A 247 -28.50 21.97 2.83
N ASN A 248 -28.16 21.71 4.09
CA ASN A 248 -26.86 21.95 4.71
C ASN A 248 -25.97 20.68 4.74
N ALA A 249 -26.13 19.78 3.76
CA ALA A 249 -25.32 18.56 3.72
C ALA A 249 -23.82 18.86 3.69
N ALA A 250 -23.39 19.95 3.04
CA ALA A 250 -21.98 20.38 3.00
C ALA A 250 -21.33 20.55 4.39
N ASP A 251 -22.13 20.83 5.43
CA ASP A 251 -21.68 20.96 6.82
C ASP A 251 -21.66 19.61 7.56
N GLY A 252 -22.00 18.53 6.88
CA GLY A 252 -22.08 17.16 7.40
C GLY A 252 -23.48 16.71 7.81
N ALA A 253 -24.53 17.49 7.56
CA ALA A 253 -25.90 17.11 7.89
C ALA A 253 -26.39 15.94 7.02
N LEU A 254 -27.12 15.02 7.62
CA LEU A 254 -27.83 13.95 6.93
C LEU A 254 -29.30 13.97 7.33
N LEU A 255 -30.15 13.47 6.43
CA LEU A 255 -31.56 13.22 6.71
C LEU A 255 -31.66 12.00 7.65
N ARG A 256 -32.31 12.18 8.81
CA ARG A 256 -32.45 11.13 9.84
C ARG A 256 -33.78 10.35 9.74
N GLY A 257 -34.71 10.79 8.89
CA GLY A 257 -36.02 10.17 8.69
C GLY A 257 -36.29 9.66 7.27
N THR A 258 -37.39 8.93 7.11
CA THR A 258 -37.89 8.48 5.80
C THR A 258 -38.45 9.66 5.01
N VAL A 259 -38.06 9.77 3.74
CA VAL A 259 -38.59 10.79 2.82
C VAL A 259 -39.80 10.23 2.07
N THR A 260 -40.95 10.89 2.21
CA THR A 260 -42.17 10.59 1.46
C THR A 260 -42.21 11.41 0.18
N TRP A 261 -42.51 10.77 -0.95
CA TRP A 261 -42.63 11.41 -2.25
C TRP A 261 -44.08 11.43 -2.73
N THR A 262 -44.51 12.56 -3.29
CA THR A 262 -45.86 12.73 -3.83
C THR A 262 -45.84 13.42 -5.18
N SER A 263 -46.79 13.04 -6.04
CA SER A 263 -47.05 13.68 -7.32
C SER A 263 -48.35 14.46 -7.23
N SER A 264 -48.36 15.71 -7.70
CA SER A 264 -49.58 16.52 -7.74
C SER A 264 -50.63 15.97 -8.71
N ASP A 265 -50.22 15.19 -9.71
CA ASP A 265 -51.10 14.49 -10.66
C ASP A 265 -50.47 13.14 -11.08
N PRO A 266 -50.83 12.03 -10.40
CA PRO A 266 -50.35 10.68 -10.71
C PRO A 266 -50.72 10.20 -12.12
N THR A 267 -51.69 10.84 -12.79
CA THR A 267 -52.06 10.48 -14.18
C THR A 267 -51.08 11.05 -15.21
N ILE A 268 -50.31 12.08 -14.85
CA ILE A 268 -49.24 12.68 -15.65
C ILE A 268 -47.91 12.00 -15.35
N ALA A 269 -47.53 11.90 -14.08
CA ALA A 269 -46.37 11.13 -13.64
C ALA A 269 -46.55 10.55 -12.24
N THR A 270 -46.10 9.31 -12.04
CA THR A 270 -46.04 8.68 -10.70
C THR A 270 -44.65 8.85 -10.10
N VAL A 271 -44.56 8.92 -8.77
CA VAL A 271 -43.28 8.91 -8.05
C VAL A 271 -43.30 7.88 -6.94
N GLU A 272 -42.28 7.03 -6.88
CA GLU A 272 -42.10 6.05 -5.81
C GLU A 272 -40.64 6.01 -5.40
N ASN A 273 -40.36 6.25 -4.11
CA ASN A 273 -38.99 6.34 -3.59
C ASN A 273 -38.09 7.32 -4.38
N GLY A 274 -38.65 8.38 -4.96
CA GLY A 274 -37.93 9.34 -5.80
C GLY A 274 -37.74 8.91 -7.27
N LYS A 275 -38.15 7.70 -7.67
CA LYS A 275 -38.22 7.30 -9.07
C LYS A 275 -39.49 7.85 -9.71
N VAL A 276 -39.35 8.76 -10.68
CA VAL A 276 -40.46 9.42 -11.37
C VAL A 276 -40.68 8.78 -12.73
N LYS A 277 -41.91 8.34 -13.00
CA LYS A 277 -42.30 7.72 -14.28
C LYS A 277 -43.25 8.62 -15.04
N ALA A 278 -42.86 9.02 -16.25
CA ALA A 278 -43.63 9.90 -17.12
C ALA A 278 -44.71 9.13 -17.90
N LEU A 279 -45.99 9.38 -17.63
CA LEU A 279 -47.12 8.62 -18.21
C LEU A 279 -47.81 9.37 -19.34
N LYS A 280 -48.11 10.65 -19.11
CA LYS A 280 -48.89 11.50 -20.03
C LYS A 280 -48.26 12.88 -20.12
N ASN A 281 -48.35 13.51 -21.29
CA ASN A 281 -47.87 14.88 -21.50
C ASN A 281 -48.57 15.84 -20.54
N GLY A 282 -47.80 16.77 -19.98
CA GLY A 282 -48.28 17.74 -19.01
C GLY A 282 -47.20 18.13 -18.02
N THR A 283 -47.55 19.04 -17.12
CA THR A 283 -46.66 19.54 -16.09
C THR A 283 -47.17 19.08 -14.73
N VAL A 284 -46.29 18.52 -13.91
CA VAL A 284 -46.63 17.99 -12.59
C VAL A 284 -45.58 18.39 -11.57
N VAL A 285 -46.00 18.68 -10.35
CA VAL A 285 -45.07 18.99 -9.25
C VAL A 285 -44.82 17.72 -8.45
N ILE A 286 -43.54 17.39 -8.30
CA ILE A 286 -43.08 16.30 -7.44
C ILE A 286 -42.59 16.90 -6.14
N THR A 287 -43.13 16.43 -5.01
CA THR A 287 -42.81 16.93 -3.67
C THR A 287 -42.18 15.82 -2.83
N ALA A 288 -41.05 16.13 -2.22
CA ALA A 288 -40.41 15.33 -1.17
C ALA A 288 -40.71 15.97 0.18
N ALA A 289 -41.04 15.14 1.17
CA ALA A 289 -41.33 15.57 2.54
C ALA A 289 -40.65 14.64 3.54
N MET A 290 -40.13 15.20 4.64
CA MET A 290 -39.56 14.45 5.74
C MET A 290 -39.99 15.08 7.07
N PRO A 291 -40.43 14.29 8.07
CA PRO A 291 -40.67 14.82 9.41
C PRO A 291 -39.36 15.33 10.03
N VAL A 292 -39.43 16.39 10.83
CA VAL A 292 -38.27 16.87 11.60
C VAL A 292 -38.06 15.93 12.79
N ASP A 293 -36.80 15.58 13.10
CA ASP A 293 -36.48 14.71 14.24
C ASP A 293 -37.08 15.26 15.54
N GLY A 294 -37.87 14.43 16.22
CA GLY A 294 -38.66 14.81 17.39
C GLY A 294 -40.18 14.60 17.23
N ASP A 295 -40.67 14.49 15.99
CA ASP A 295 -42.10 14.30 15.68
C ASP A 295 -42.49 12.85 15.29
N ALA A 296 -41.66 11.87 15.66
CA ALA A 296 -42.02 10.46 15.48
C ALA A 296 -43.15 10.08 16.45
N ALA A 297 -44.37 9.99 15.88
CA ALA A 297 -45.61 9.43 16.41
C ALA A 297 -46.60 10.39 17.10
N ALA A 298 -47.34 11.13 16.28
CA ALA A 298 -48.76 11.40 16.55
C ALA A 298 -49.61 11.03 15.32
N ILE A 299 -49.46 9.81 14.79
CA ILE A 299 -50.43 9.24 13.84
C ILE A 299 -51.55 8.60 14.68
N ALA A 300 -52.58 9.41 14.92
CA ALA A 300 -53.96 9.04 15.23
C ALA A 300 -54.21 7.86 16.19
N THR A 301 -54.40 8.17 17.49
CA THR A 301 -55.36 7.43 18.32
C THR A 301 -56.43 8.38 18.84
N LEU A 302 -57.65 8.17 18.33
CA LEU A 302 -58.98 8.51 18.85
C LEU A 302 -59.24 9.99 19.23
N ALA A 303 -59.85 10.73 18.29
CA ALA A 303 -60.78 11.80 18.63
C ALA A 303 -62.19 11.36 18.23
N GLU A 304 -62.94 10.80 19.19
CA GLU A 304 -64.38 11.08 19.24
C GLU A 304 -64.52 12.51 19.78
N ASP A 305 -65.10 13.35 18.95
CA ASP A 305 -65.68 14.67 19.24
C ASP A 305 -64.73 15.81 19.64
N GLY A 306 -64.72 16.87 18.82
CA GLY A 306 -64.08 18.14 19.12
C GLY A 306 -63.24 18.71 17.97
N ALA A 307 -63.82 19.66 17.24
CA ALA A 307 -63.13 20.49 16.24
C ALA A 307 -62.08 21.40 16.92
N ALA A 308 -60.87 20.90 17.06
CA ALA A 308 -59.66 21.69 17.18
C ALA A 308 -58.79 21.37 15.96
N GLU A 309 -58.39 22.39 15.18
CA GLU A 309 -57.42 22.19 14.10
C GLU A 309 -56.11 21.70 14.71
N THR A 310 -55.83 20.41 14.57
CA THR A 310 -54.54 19.83 14.92
C THR A 310 -53.46 20.57 14.12
N PRO A 311 -52.45 21.21 14.77
CA PRO A 311 -51.38 21.87 14.04
C PRO A 311 -50.69 20.84 13.14
N ALA A 312 -50.51 21.20 11.87
CA ALA A 312 -49.83 20.33 10.91
C ALA A 312 -48.43 19.96 11.44
N PRO A 313 -48.03 18.69 11.40
CA PRO A 313 -46.72 18.26 11.90
C PRO A 313 -45.60 19.03 11.18
N GLN A 314 -44.55 19.40 11.90
CA GLN A 314 -43.44 20.13 11.31
C GLN A 314 -42.66 19.18 10.38
N GLN A 315 -42.57 19.56 9.11
CA GLN A 315 -41.92 18.77 8.07
C GLN A 315 -41.01 19.65 7.22
N LEU A 316 -39.86 19.11 6.84
CA LEU A 316 -39.03 19.67 5.78
C LEU A 316 -39.62 19.23 4.45
N THR A 317 -39.80 20.19 3.53
CA THR A 317 -40.38 19.91 2.20
C THR A 317 -39.52 20.52 1.10
N ALA A 318 -39.45 19.84 -0.03
CA ALA A 318 -38.85 20.32 -1.26
C ALA A 318 -39.72 19.91 -2.45
N SER A 319 -39.79 20.76 -3.48
CA SER A 319 -40.56 20.47 -4.68
C SER A 319 -39.76 20.78 -5.93
N VAL A 320 -40.08 20.08 -7.01
CA VAL A 320 -39.53 20.31 -8.35
C VAL A 320 -40.64 20.11 -9.39
N THR A 321 -40.60 20.88 -10.46
CA THR A 321 -41.54 20.75 -11.57
C THR A 321 -41.00 19.75 -12.59
N VAL A 322 -41.85 18.81 -13.02
CA VAL A 322 -41.55 17.85 -14.09
C VAL A 322 -42.47 18.14 -15.27
N GLU A 323 -41.87 18.41 -16.43
CA GLU A 323 -42.57 18.61 -17.71
C GLU A 323 -42.42 17.33 -18.55
N VAL A 324 -43.53 16.63 -18.77
CA VAL A 324 -43.58 15.45 -19.62
C VAL A 324 -43.81 15.89 -21.06
N VAL A 325 -42.81 15.65 -21.91
CA VAL A 325 -42.81 16.02 -23.33
C VAL A 325 -42.96 14.79 -24.22
N GLU A 326 -43.49 14.98 -25.43
CA GLU A 326 -43.56 13.90 -26.42
C GLU A 326 -42.17 13.49 -26.88
N PRO A 327 -41.93 12.18 -27.11
CA PRO A 327 -40.71 11.74 -27.76
C PRO A 327 -40.69 12.31 -29.17
N VAL A 328 -39.57 12.92 -29.56
CA VAL A 328 -39.40 13.43 -30.92
C VAL A 328 -39.36 12.24 -31.89
N VAL A 329 -40.46 11.99 -32.59
CA VAL A 329 -40.50 11.01 -33.68
C VAL A 329 -39.82 11.63 -34.90
N VAL A 330 -38.56 11.24 -35.16
CA VAL A 330 -37.89 11.53 -36.43
C VAL A 330 -38.69 10.84 -37.54
N ARG A 331 -39.46 11.62 -38.31
CA ARG A 331 -40.10 11.11 -39.53
C ARG A 331 -39.04 11.08 -40.63
N GLU A 332 -38.62 9.89 -41.03
CA GLU A 332 -37.91 9.72 -42.31
C GLU A 332 -38.82 10.20 -43.45
N PRO A 333 -38.33 10.98 -44.43
CA PRO A 333 -39.15 11.43 -45.54
C PRO A 333 -39.51 10.25 -46.45
N THR A 334 -40.77 9.84 -46.43
CA THR A 334 -41.32 8.84 -47.35
C THR A 334 -41.52 9.44 -48.74
N GLY A 335 -40.74 8.95 -49.71
CA GLY A 335 -41.16 8.70 -51.10
C GLY A 335 -41.50 9.89 -52.01
N GLY A 336 -40.48 10.44 -52.69
CA GLY A 336 -40.66 11.22 -53.92
C GLY A 336 -40.59 10.32 -55.15
N LYS A 337 -41.67 10.28 -55.93
CA LYS A 337 -41.70 9.77 -57.32
C LYS A 337 -40.71 10.56 -58.17
N ASP A 338 -39.90 9.89 -58.98
CA ASP A 338 -39.24 10.53 -60.11
C ASP A 338 -39.41 9.70 -61.38
N ASN A 339 -39.83 10.39 -62.45
CA ASN A 339 -40.12 9.83 -63.76
C ASN A 339 -38.91 10.04 -64.68
N GLY A 340 -38.37 8.93 -65.19
CA GLY A 340 -37.88 8.74 -66.57
C GLY A 340 -36.88 9.70 -67.20
N ALA A 341 -35.69 9.18 -67.55
CA ALA A 341 -35.13 9.27 -68.91
C ALA A 341 -33.91 8.34 -69.09
N LYS A 342 -33.94 7.54 -70.16
CA LYS A 342 -32.83 6.77 -70.76
C LYS A 342 -32.51 7.41 -72.13
N PRO A 343 -31.24 7.48 -72.57
CA PRO A 343 -30.70 6.59 -73.63
C PRO A 343 -29.26 6.11 -73.33
N ASP A 344 -28.98 4.80 -73.36
CA ASP A 344 -28.41 4.02 -74.48
C ASP A 344 -26.96 4.35 -74.89
N ALA A 345 -26.00 3.46 -74.56
CA ALA A 345 -25.40 2.47 -75.49
C ALA A 345 -23.95 2.02 -75.14
N LYS A 346 -23.69 0.73 -75.44
CA LYS A 346 -22.41 0.03 -75.75
C LYS A 346 -21.51 -0.55 -74.63
N ASP A 347 -21.49 -1.90 -74.62
CA ASP A 347 -20.50 -2.89 -74.14
C ASP A 347 -19.19 -2.86 -74.99
N PRO A 348 -18.08 -3.62 -74.75
CA PRO A 348 -17.68 -4.50 -73.63
C PRO A 348 -16.20 -4.39 -73.15
N SER A 349 -15.86 -5.17 -72.11
CA SER A 349 -14.54 -5.77 -71.79
C SER A 349 -13.43 -4.90 -71.15
N GLY A 350 -12.96 -5.32 -69.94
CA GLY A 350 -11.62 -4.96 -69.44
C GLY A 350 -11.37 -5.26 -67.95
N LYS A 351 -10.60 -6.33 -67.65
CA LYS A 351 -10.01 -6.65 -66.32
C LYS A 351 -9.14 -5.51 -65.78
N LYS A 352 -9.28 -5.13 -64.49
CA LYS A 352 -8.21 -5.15 -63.46
C LYS A 352 -8.66 -4.70 -62.06
N ASN A 353 -8.00 -5.31 -61.07
CA ASN A 353 -8.09 -5.15 -59.61
C ASN A 353 -8.27 -3.72 -59.07
N GLY A 354 -9.05 -3.61 -57.99
CA GLY A 354 -9.04 -2.43 -57.13
C GLY A 354 -10.09 -2.41 -56.01
N LYS A 355 -9.90 -3.25 -54.97
CA LYS A 355 -10.13 -2.95 -53.54
C LYS A 355 -11.28 -1.96 -53.18
N LYS A 356 -12.48 -2.45 -52.84
CA LYS A 356 -13.33 -1.82 -51.79
C LYS A 356 -14.49 -2.71 -51.30
N ALA A 357 -14.56 -2.75 -49.96
CA ALA A 357 -15.57 -3.24 -49.02
C ALA A 357 -16.87 -3.88 -49.52
N ALA A 358 -17.13 -5.09 -49.02
CA ALA A 358 -18.45 -5.68 -48.91
C ALA A 358 -18.74 -6.07 -47.44
N LYS A 359 -19.95 -5.74 -47.01
CA LYS A 359 -20.81 -6.40 -46.01
C LYS A 359 -20.26 -6.75 -44.61
N GLY A 360 -20.89 -6.14 -43.61
CA GLY A 360 -21.15 -6.67 -42.25
C GLY A 360 -22.14 -5.69 -41.61
N SER A 361 -23.41 -6.06 -41.41
CA SER A 361 -23.99 -6.77 -40.26
C SER A 361 -23.78 -6.04 -38.93
N LEU A 362 -24.90 -5.88 -38.20
CA LEU A 362 -25.01 -5.29 -36.87
C LEU A 362 -23.96 -5.82 -35.89
N ALA A 363 -23.40 -4.93 -35.07
CA ALA A 363 -23.38 -5.06 -33.61
C ALA A 363 -22.92 -3.74 -32.97
N GLU A 364 -23.71 -3.35 -31.98
CA GLU A 364 -23.46 -2.48 -30.84
C GLU A 364 -22.03 -2.52 -30.29
N THR A 365 -21.35 -1.37 -30.15
CA THR A 365 -20.42 -0.99 -29.06
C THR A 365 -19.73 0.35 -29.31
N GLY A 366 -19.50 1.08 -28.20
CA GLY A 366 -18.54 2.18 -28.06
C GLY A 366 -19.11 3.56 -28.42
N ASP A 367 -18.80 4.65 -27.74
CA ASP A 367 -17.98 4.92 -26.56
C ASP A 367 -18.30 6.39 -26.25
N ASN A 368 -18.51 6.75 -24.98
CA ASN A 368 -18.33 8.12 -24.55
C ASN A 368 -17.26 8.14 -23.47
N ALA A 369 -16.01 8.14 -23.93
CA ALA A 369 -14.87 8.51 -23.12
C ALA A 369 -14.76 10.05 -23.07
N ALA A 370 -14.86 10.54 -21.83
CA ALA A 370 -14.17 11.68 -21.25
C ALA A 370 -14.41 13.10 -21.79
N VAL A 371 -14.99 13.93 -20.92
CA VAL A 371 -14.34 15.21 -20.57
C VAL A 371 -14.11 15.23 -19.06
N THR A 372 -12.83 15.27 -18.72
CA THR A 372 -12.26 15.59 -17.42
C THR A 372 -12.51 17.05 -17.07
N VAL A 373 -12.88 17.34 -15.82
CA VAL A 373 -12.46 18.57 -15.15
C VAL A 373 -11.85 18.18 -13.81
N ALA A 374 -10.53 18.38 -13.75
CA ALA A 374 -9.75 18.30 -12.54
C ALA A 374 -10.08 19.49 -11.60
N ALA A 375 -10.19 19.15 -10.32
CA ALA A 375 -9.78 19.88 -9.12
C ALA A 375 -9.94 21.41 -9.07
N LEU A 376 -10.70 21.90 -8.08
CA LEU A 376 -10.18 22.69 -6.96
C LEU A 376 -11.30 23.09 -5.97
N GLY A 377 -11.11 22.71 -4.70
CA GLY A 377 -11.60 23.43 -3.51
C GLY A 377 -13.12 23.52 -3.28
N GLY A 378 -13.68 22.60 -2.48
CA GLY A 378 -15.04 22.71 -1.94
C GLY A 378 -15.61 21.37 -1.49
N THR A 379 -14.95 20.70 -0.54
CA THR A 379 -15.07 19.27 -0.22
C THR A 379 -16.37 18.82 0.46
N GLY A 380 -17.45 19.62 0.47
CA GLY A 380 -18.73 19.22 1.06
C GLY A 380 -19.72 18.60 0.06
N LEU A 381 -20.02 19.32 -1.03
CA LEU A 381 -21.16 18.99 -1.89
C LEU A 381 -20.89 17.78 -2.82
N LEU A 382 -19.66 17.64 -3.34
CA LEU A 382 -19.29 16.56 -4.27
C LEU A 382 -19.26 15.16 -3.62
N ALA A 383 -18.84 15.06 -2.35
CA ALA A 383 -18.83 13.78 -1.63
C ALA A 383 -20.24 13.30 -1.26
N LEU A 384 -21.17 14.24 -1.01
CA LEU A 384 -22.57 13.94 -0.73
C LEU A 384 -23.39 13.68 -1.99
N ILE A 385 -23.04 14.33 -3.10
CA ILE A 385 -23.49 13.93 -4.43
C ILE A 385 -23.04 12.49 -4.72
N ALA A 386 -21.81 12.09 -4.35
CA ALA A 386 -21.36 10.71 -4.48
C ALA A 386 -22.18 9.73 -3.60
N ALA A 387 -22.51 10.07 -2.36
CA ALA A 387 -23.37 9.23 -1.51
C ALA A 387 -24.83 9.10 -2.04
N ALA A 388 -25.38 10.18 -2.60
CA ALA A 388 -26.68 10.14 -3.27
C ALA A 388 -26.63 9.29 -4.56
N ILE A 389 -25.53 9.39 -5.32
CA ILE A 389 -25.27 8.57 -6.52
C ILE A 389 -25.05 7.10 -6.16
N GLU A 390 -24.33 6.78 -5.09
CA GLU A 390 -24.13 5.40 -4.58
C GLU A 390 -25.48 4.77 -4.21
N LYS A 391 -26.37 5.55 -3.58
CA LYS A 391 -27.75 5.16 -3.24
C LYS A 391 -28.69 5.05 -4.45
N LEU A 392 -28.34 5.66 -5.59
CA LEU A 392 -28.99 5.43 -6.88
C LEU A 392 -28.47 4.15 -7.54
N ARG A 393 -27.16 3.87 -7.42
CA ARG A 393 -26.50 2.69 -7.99
C ARG A 393 -27.01 1.39 -7.37
N HIS A 394 -27.13 1.33 -6.04
CA HIS A 394 -27.66 0.15 -5.33
C HIS A 394 -29.17 -0.09 -5.49
N ARG A 395 -29.93 0.84 -6.09
CA ARG A 395 -31.36 0.64 -6.39
C ARG A 395 -31.62 0.03 -7.77
N THR A 396 -30.55 -0.25 -8.52
CA THR A 396 -30.60 -0.84 -9.87
C THR A 396 -30.26 -2.34 -9.86
N GLU A 397 -29.85 -2.89 -8.71
CA GLU A 397 -29.70 -4.33 -8.42
C GLU A 397 -30.87 -4.80 -7.57
#